data_AF-A0A1J5FY11-F1
#
_entry.id   AF-A0A1J5FY11-F1
#
_cell.length_a   1.000
_cell.length_b   1.000
_cell.length_c   1.000
_cell.angle_alpha   90.00
_cell.angle_beta   90.00
_cell.angle_gamma   90.00
#
_symmetry.space_group_name_H-M   'P 1'
#
loop_
_entity.id
_entity.type
_entity.pdbx_description
1 polymer ?
#
loop_
_entity_poly.entity_id
_entity_poly.type
_entity_poly.pdbx_seq_one_letter_code
_entity_poly.pdbx_strand_id
1 'polypeptide(L)' 'MKEITVKIPDKKVDFFMELIDQLGITISREVEIPEEQKIIVRDRIKKTNKNPERLIDWSKVHNKFKFD' A
#
# COMPACT_ATOMS: atom_id res chain seq x y z
N MET A 1 10.33 -15.18 -20.14
CA MET A 1 10.53 -15.81 -18.81
C MET A 1 9.27 -16.60 -18.47
N LYS A 2 9.36 -17.67 -17.69
CA LYS A 2 8.20 -18.48 -17.29
C LYS A 2 7.79 -18.07 -15.87
N GLU A 3 6.50 -17.78 -15.67
CA GLU A 3 5.94 -17.46 -14.36
C GLU A 3 5.25 -18.70 -13.79
N ILE A 4 5.41 -18.94 -12.49
CA ILE A 4 4.86 -20.10 -11.79
C ILE A 4 4.09 -19.60 -10.58
N THR A 5 2.80 -19.94 -10.50
CA THR A 5 1.95 -19.66 -9.34
C THR A 5 1.91 -20.89 -8.43
N VAL A 6 2.27 -20.72 -7.16
CA VAL A 6 2.31 -21.81 -6.17
C VAL A 6 1.31 -21.54 -5.06
N LYS A 7 0.47 -22.53 -4.72
CA LYS A 7 -0.40 -22.48 -3.54
C LYS A 7 0.33 -23.11 -2.35
N ILE A 8 0.60 -22.30 -1.33
CA ILE A 8 1.34 -22.71 -0.14
C ILE A 8 0.36 -22.75 1.04
N PRO A 9 0.38 -23.80 1.89
CA PRO A 9 -0.40 -23.80 3.12
C PRO A 9 0.02 -22.63 4.03
N ASP A 10 -0.93 -21.92 4.63
CA ASP A 10 -0.69 -20.71 5.44
C ASP A 10 0.44 -20.88 6.47
N LYS A 11 0.46 -22.02 7.16
CA LYS A 11 1.47 -22.37 8.18
C LYS A 11 2.91 -22.48 7.64
N LYS A 12 3.09 -22.54 6.32
CA LYS A 12 4.38 -22.72 5.65
C LYS A 12 4.78 -21.49 4.82
N VAL A 13 3.99 -20.43 4.83
CA VAL A 13 4.29 -19.21 4.05
C VAL A 13 5.63 -18.64 4.49
N ASP A 14 5.85 -18.45 5.78
CA ASP A 14 7.08 -17.84 6.31
C ASP A 14 8.34 -18.59 5.87
N PHE A 15 8.33 -19.93 5.97
CA PHE A 15 9.42 -20.79 5.51
C PHE A 15 9.71 -20.61 4.01
N PHE A 16 8.67 -20.56 3.18
CA PHE A 16 8.84 -20.36 1.75
C PHE A 16 9.36 -18.96 1.43
N MET A 17 8.93 -17.94 2.16
CA MET A 17 9.42 -16.58 1.95
C MET A 17 10.90 -16.44 2.28
N GLU A 18 11.38 -17.07 3.35
CA GLU A 18 12.81 -17.14 3.66
C GLU A 18 13.60 -17.85 2.55
N LEU A 19 13.09 -18.98 2.06
CA LEU A 19 13.74 -19.73 0.98
C LEU A 19 13.84 -18.90 -0.31
N ILE A 20 12.76 -18.21 -0.67
CA ILE A 20 12.69 -17.38 -1.88
C ILE A 20 13.66 -16.19 -1.77
N ASP A 21 13.77 -15.59 -0.58
CA ASP A 21 14.73 -14.52 -0.30
C ASP A 21 16.18 -15.00 -0.42
N GLN A 22 16.50 -16.16 0.18
CA GLN A 22 17.83 -16.78 0.07
C GLN A 22 18.22 -17.14 -1.37
N LEU A 23 17.24 -17.51 -2.21
CA LEU A 23 17.47 -17.86 -3.61
C LEU A 23 17.53 -16.63 -4.53
N GLY A 24 17.29 -15.42 -4.01
CA GLY A 24 17.30 -14.18 -4.79
C GLY A 24 16.20 -14.12 -5.86
N ILE A 25 15.07 -14.79 -5.63
CA ILE A 25 13.97 -14.86 -6.58
C ILE A 25 13.04 -13.65 -6.40
N THR A 26 12.75 -12.96 -7.49
CA THR A 26 11.84 -11.80 -7.47
C THR A 26 10.39 -12.25 -7.26
N ILE A 27 9.76 -11.74 -6.20
CA ILE A 27 8.34 -12.00 -5.90
C ILE A 27 7.51 -10.83 -6.41
N SER A 28 6.53 -11.11 -7.28
CA SER A 28 5.43 -10.18 -7.52
C SER A 28 4.37 -10.41 -6.44
N ARG A 29 4.34 -9.53 -5.44
CA ARG A 29 3.22 -9.50 -4.49
C ARG A 29 2.15 -8.57 -5.05
N GLU A 30 1.09 -9.14 -5.61
CA GLU A 30 -0.14 -8.37 -5.80
C GLU A 30 -0.75 -8.15 -4.41
N VAL A 31 -0.58 -6.95 -3.87
CA VAL A 31 -1.27 -6.54 -2.65
C VAL A 31 -2.71 -6.23 -3.02
N GLU A 32 -3.62 -7.14 -2.68
CA GLU A 32 -5.04 -6.88 -2.82
C GLU A 32 -5.49 -5.85 -1.78
N ILE A 33 -5.65 -4.60 -2.22
CA ILE A 33 -6.22 -3.55 -1.37
C ILE A 33 -7.73 -3.79 -1.25
N PRO A 34 -8.31 -3.85 -0.04
CA PRO A 34 -9.76 -3.98 0.14
C PRO A 34 -10.53 -2.87 -0.58
N GLU A 35 -11.68 -3.19 -1.18
CA GLU A 35 -12.49 -2.20 -1.91
C GLU A 35 -12.98 -1.07 -1.00
N GLU A 36 -13.25 -1.34 0.28
CA GLU A 36 -13.64 -0.33 1.27
C GLU A 36 -12.57 0.76 1.39
N GLN A 37 -11.29 0.36 1.43
CA GLN A 37 -10.18 1.30 1.48
C GLN A 37 -10.05 2.10 0.18
N LYS A 38 -10.22 1.44 -0.98
CA LYS A 38 -10.21 2.12 -2.28
C LYS A 38 -11.33 3.16 -2.40
N ILE A 39 -12.52 2.87 -1.88
CA ILE A 39 -13.67 3.80 -1.88
C ILE A 39 -13.33 5.08 -1.11
N ILE A 40 -12.73 4.97 0.09
CA ILE A 40 -12.34 6.12 0.91
C ILE A 40 -11.34 7.02 0.15
N VAL A 41 -10.33 6.42 -0.49
CA VAL A 41 -9.33 7.17 -1.25
C VAL A 41 -9.95 7.83 -2.48
N ARG A 42 -10.80 7.11 -3.23
CA ARG A 42 -11.50 7.65 -4.40
C ARG A 42 -12.40 8.82 -4.03
N ASP A 43 -13.16 8.72 -2.93
CA ASP A 43 -13.99 9.83 -2.43
C ASP A 43 -13.15 11.04 -2.02
N ARG A 44 -12.00 10.80 -1.34
CA ARG A 44 -11.05 11.85 -1.02
C ARG A 44 -10.58 12.55 -2.30
N ILE A 45 -10.14 11.83 -3.31
CA ILE A 45 -9.69 12.42 -4.58
C ILE A 45 -10.80 13.25 -5.22
N LYS A 46 -12.03 12.73 -5.32
CA LYS A 46 -13.18 13.45 -5.87
C LYS A 46 -13.43 14.78 -5.15
N LYS A 47 -13.38 14.77 -3.82
CA LYS A 47 -13.55 15.98 -3.00
C LYS A 47 -12.42 16.98 -3.20
N THR A 48 -11.17 16.55 -3.40
CA THR A 48 -10.05 17.46 -3.76
C THR A 48 -10.28 18.07 -5.12
N ASN A 49 -10.65 17.27 -6.12
CA ASN A 49 -10.84 17.78 -7.48
C ASN A 49 -12.00 18.80 -7.55
N LYS A 50 -13.06 18.58 -6.76
CA LYS A 50 -14.19 19.52 -6.65
C LYS A 50 -13.84 20.79 -5.89
N ASN A 51 -12.97 20.71 -4.88
CA ASN A 51 -12.52 21.86 -4.09
C ASN A 51 -11.00 21.76 -3.82
N PRO A 52 -10.16 22.28 -4.74
CA PRO A 52 -8.71 22.24 -4.60
C PRO A 52 -8.19 22.98 -3.36
N GLU A 53 -8.86 24.05 -2.94
CA GLU A 53 -8.47 24.89 -1.80
C GLU A 53 -8.67 24.19 -0.44
N ARG A 54 -9.36 23.05 -0.41
CA ARG A 54 -9.50 22.26 0.82
C ARG A 54 -8.16 21.73 1.35
N LEU A 55 -7.15 21.62 0.49
CA LEU A 55 -5.82 21.19 0.85
C LEU A 55 -5.01 22.39 1.29
N ILE A 56 -4.41 22.29 2.47
CA ILE A 56 -3.60 23.37 3.03
C ILE A 56 -2.13 23.07 2.72
N ASP A 57 -1.40 24.10 2.31
CA ASP A 57 0.04 24.02 2.07
C ASP A 57 0.76 23.60 3.36
N TRP A 58 1.53 22.52 3.27
CA TRP A 58 2.30 21.96 4.37
C TRP A 58 3.24 22.99 5.02
N SER A 59 3.88 23.84 4.22
CA SER A 59 4.79 24.88 4.71
C SER A 59 4.10 25.84 5.67
N LYS A 60 2.78 26.07 5.51
CA LYS A 60 1.98 26.98 6.34
C LYS A 60 1.48 26.36 7.64
N VAL A 61 1.49 25.03 7.76
CA VAL A 61 0.88 24.31 8.89
C VAL A 61 1.85 23.46 9.70
N HIS A 62 3.02 23.08 9.17
CA HIS A 62 3.95 22.19 9.87
C HIS A 62 4.34 22.70 11.27
N ASN A 63 4.60 24.00 11.41
CA ASN A 63 4.95 24.66 12.68
C ASN A 63 3.80 24.72 13.71
N LYS A 64 2.57 24.39 13.31
CA LYS A 64 1.39 24.39 14.18
C LYS A 64 1.11 23.01 14.79
N PHE A 65 1.72 21.96 14.24
CA PHE A 65 1.69 20.64 14.85
C PHE A 65 2.71 20.61 15.99
N LYS A 66 2.28 21.00 17.19
CA LYS A 66 3.04 20.68 18.41
C LYS A 66 2.74 19.23 18.73
N PHE A 67 3.76 18.39 18.60
CA PHE A 67 3.75 17.05 19.16
C PHE A 67 4.44 17.15 20.52
N ASP A 68 3.71 16.79 21.59
CA ASP A 68 4.28 16.66 22.94
C ASP A 68 5.21 15.45 23.03
#